data_AF-A0A485BJH4-F1
#
_entry.id   AF-A0A485BJH4-F1
#
_cell.length_a   1.000
_cell.length_b   1.000
_cell.length_c   1.000
_cell.angle_alpha   90.00
_cell.angle_beta   90.00
_cell.angle_gamma   90.00
#
_symmetry.space_group_name_H-M   'P 1'
#
loop_
_entity.id
_entity.type
_entity.pdbx_description
1 polymer ?
#
loop_
_entity_poly.entity_id
_entity_poly.type
_entity_poly.pdbx_seq_one_letter_code
_entity_poly.pdbx_strand_id
1 'polypeptide(L)'
;MAETGCDALGLDWTTDIADARRRVGHKVALQGNMDPSMLYAPGRRIEEEVATILAGFGEGEGHVFNLGHGIHQDVPPEHAGRLCGSGSPSVGTVPPLRNGHGSRVAARAAA
;
A
#
# COMPACT_ATOMS: atom_id res chain seq x y z
N MET A 1 -11.38 12.95 0.62
CA MET A 1 -11.23 11.64 -0.06
C MET A 1 -11.82 10.51 0.78
N ALA A 2 -11.45 10.35 2.05
CA ALA A 2 -12.03 9.31 2.92
C ALA A 2 -13.56 9.42 3.15
N GLU A 3 -14.20 10.54 2.79
CA GLU A 3 -15.64 10.78 2.95
C GLU A 3 -16.45 10.46 1.68
N THR A 4 -15.81 10.03 0.59
CA THR A 4 -16.51 9.73 -0.68
C THR A 4 -17.30 8.42 -0.64
N GLY A 5 -17.15 7.61 0.42
CA GLY A 5 -17.76 6.28 0.52
C GLY A 5 -16.97 5.16 -0.16
N CYS A 6 -15.72 5.41 -0.54
CA CYS A 6 -14.80 4.36 -1.01
C CYS A 6 -14.31 3.49 0.15
N ASP A 7 -14.02 2.22 -0.10
CA ASP A 7 -13.49 1.32 0.94
C ASP A 7 -12.00 1.51 1.20
N ALA A 8 -11.27 1.99 0.20
CA ALA A 8 -9.81 2.13 0.25
C ALA A 8 -9.33 3.34 -0.55
N LEU A 9 -8.18 3.88 -0.13
CA LEU A 9 -7.44 4.93 -0.83
C LEU A 9 -6.07 4.41 -1.26
N GLY A 10 -5.71 4.65 -2.52
CA GLY A 10 -4.35 4.42 -3.03
C GLY A 10 -3.42 5.57 -2.65
N LEU A 11 -2.19 5.24 -2.28
CA LEU A 11 -1.14 6.18 -1.88
C LEU A 11 0.09 6.01 -2.78
N ASP A 12 0.72 7.14 -3.12
CA ASP A 12 2.03 7.19 -3.75
C ASP A 12 3.15 7.35 -2.69
N TRP A 13 4.42 7.26 -3.12
CA TRP A 13 5.58 7.31 -2.22
C TRP A 13 5.84 8.70 -1.63
N THR A 14 5.21 9.75 -2.16
CA THR A 14 5.36 11.11 -1.63
C THR A 14 4.57 11.32 -0.33
N THR A 15 3.60 10.45 -0.07
CA THR A 15 2.76 10.49 1.12
C THR A 15 3.31 9.58 2.22
N ASP A 16 3.64 10.13 3.40
CA ASP A 16 4.01 9.29 4.54
C ASP A 16 2.84 8.40 4.99
N ILE A 17 3.06 7.09 5.07
CA ILE A 17 1.98 6.13 5.35
C ILE A 17 1.46 6.23 6.79
N ALA A 18 2.30 6.65 7.74
CA ALA A 18 1.91 6.84 9.14
C ALA A 18 1.01 8.08 9.29
N ASP A 19 1.35 9.19 8.62
CA ASP A 19 0.50 10.38 8.53
C ASP A 19 -0.82 10.07 7.83
N ALA A 20 -0.79 9.37 6.69
CA ALA A 20 -1.99 8.96 5.99
C ALA A 20 -2.92 8.15 6.89
N ARG A 21 -2.39 7.13 7.59
CA ARG A 21 -3.14 6.31 8.55
C ARG A 21 -3.76 7.16 9.66
N ARG A 22 -2.98 8.07 10.26
CA ARG A 22 -3.47 8.98 11.31
C ARG A 22 -4.61 9.88 10.82
N ARG A 23 -4.53 10.37 9.58
CA ARG A 23 -5.52 11.29 9.01
C ARG A 23 -6.82 10.62 8.60
N VAL A 24 -6.75 9.40 8.06
CA VAL A 24 -7.95 8.64 7.68
C VAL A 24 -8.55 7.86 8.84
N GLY A 25 -7.76 7.57 9.88
CA GLY A 25 -8.17 6.77 11.03
C GLY A 25 -8.62 5.38 10.58
N HIS A 26 -9.81 4.96 11.04
CA HIS A 26 -10.41 3.67 10.68
C HIS A 26 -11.50 3.79 9.60
N LYS A 27 -11.57 4.92 8.88
CA LYS A 27 -12.66 5.18 7.92
C LYS A 27 -12.55 4.33 6.65
N VAL A 28 -11.32 4.13 6.17
CA VAL A 28 -11.00 3.46 4.90
C VAL A 28 -9.67 2.73 5.02
N ALA A 29 -9.49 1.67 4.23
CA ALA A 29 -8.18 1.03 4.08
C ALA A 29 -7.21 1.91 3.26
N LEU A 30 -5.92 1.64 3.39
CA LEU A 30 -4.85 2.28 2.63
C LEU A 30 -4.12 1.24 1.77
N GLN A 31 -3.86 1.59 0.52
CA GLN A 31 -3.13 0.76 -0.43
C GLN A 31 -1.88 1.48 -0.95
N GLY A 32 -0.71 0.87 -0.84
CA GLY A 32 0.56 1.49 -1.26
C GLY A 32 1.72 1.21 -0.30
N ASN A 33 2.81 1.96 -0.36
CA ASN A 33 3.01 3.12 -1.24
C ASN A 33 4.45 3.23 -1.77
N MET A 34 5.13 2.10 -1.95
CA MET A 34 6.54 2.06 -2.37
C MET A 34 6.78 2.73 -3.72
N ASP A 35 7.90 3.47 -3.86
CA ASP A 35 8.37 3.98 -5.15
C ASP A 35 8.75 2.80 -6.08
N PRO A 36 8.18 2.68 -7.29
CA PRO A 36 8.54 1.61 -8.23
C PRO A 36 10.04 1.59 -8.58
N SER A 37 10.71 2.75 -8.51
CA SER A 37 12.15 2.88 -8.77
C SER A 37 12.99 2.13 -7.73
N MET A 38 12.45 1.83 -6.55
CA MET A 38 13.11 1.02 -5.53
C MET A 38 13.43 -0.39 -6.07
N LEU A 39 12.67 -0.89 -7.04
CA LEU A 39 12.90 -2.20 -7.64
C LEU A 39 14.16 -2.29 -8.49
N TYR A 40 14.87 -1.19 -8.74
CA TYR A 40 16.21 -1.23 -9.33
C TYR A 40 17.32 -1.44 -8.30
N ALA A 41 17.02 -1.34 -7.01
CA ALA A 41 18.00 -1.54 -5.95
C ALA A 41 18.36 -3.03 -5.78
N PRO A 42 19.49 -3.34 -5.11
CA PRO A 42 19.79 -4.72 -4.72
C PRO A 42 18.67 -5.32 -3.85
N GLY A 43 18.41 -6.62 -4.00
CA GLY A 43 17.29 -7.30 -3.32
C GLY A 43 17.18 -7.04 -1.81
N ARG A 44 18.31 -6.98 -1.09
CA ARG A 44 18.33 -6.64 0.34
C ARG A 44 17.75 -5.26 0.63
N ARG A 45 18.02 -4.26 -0.23
CA ARG A 45 17.50 -2.90 -0.05
C ARG A 45 16.00 -2.84 -0.30
N ILE A 46 15.49 -3.64 -1.25
CA ILE A 46 14.05 -3.79 -1.50
C ILE A 46 13.36 -4.35 -0.25
N GLU A 47 13.90 -5.41 0.34
CA GLU A 47 13.36 -6.02 1.57
C GLU A 47 13.38 -5.04 2.77
N GLU A 48 14.46 -4.27 2.93
CA GLU A 48 14.56 -3.21 3.95
C GLU A 48 13.49 -2.12 3.74
N GLU A 49 13.18 -1.76 2.49
CA GLU A 49 12.14 -0.79 2.18
C GLU A 49 10.74 -1.33 2.47
N VAL A 50 10.46 -2.59 2.10
CA VAL A 50 9.21 -3.27 2.48
C VAL A 50 9.02 -3.22 3.99
N ALA A 51 10.05 -3.61 4.76
CA ALA A 51 10.01 -3.58 6.22
C ALA A 51 9.77 -2.17 6.77
N THR A 52 10.40 -1.15 6.17
CA THR A 52 10.23 0.25 6.58
C THR A 52 8.79 0.73 6.38
N ILE A 53 8.17 0.42 5.24
CA ILE A 53 6.78 0.82 4.94
C ILE A 53 5.79 0.10 5.87
N LEU A 54 5.99 -1.20 6.09
CA LEU A 54 5.14 -1.98 7.01
C LEU A 54 5.26 -1.47 8.45
N ALA A 55 6.48 -1.16 8.90
CA ALA A 55 6.71 -0.57 10.22
C ALA A 55 6.10 0.83 10.35
N GLY A 56 6.16 1.63 9.27
CA GLY A 56 5.54 2.95 9.20
C GLY A 56 4.01 2.88 9.28
N PHE A 57 3.38 1.90 8.63
CA PHE A 57 1.96 1.65 8.83
C PHE A 57 1.70 1.22 10.28
N GLY A 58 2.51 0.30 10.81
CA GLY A 58 2.43 -0.24 12.17
C GLY A 58 1.46 -1.42 12.30
N GLU A 59 1.16 -1.83 13.53
CA GLU A 59 0.26 -2.96 13.78
C GLU A 59 -1.21 -2.63 13.47
N GLY A 60 -1.97 -3.61 13.00
CA GLY A 60 -3.42 -3.51 12.76
C GLY A 60 -3.82 -3.86 11.32
N GLU A 61 -5.12 -3.81 11.06
CA GLU A 61 -5.70 -4.13 9.75
C GLU A 61 -5.92 -2.88 8.89
N GLY A 62 -6.20 -3.10 7.60
CA GLY A 62 -6.54 -2.02 6.65
C GLY A 62 -5.37 -1.50 5.83
N HIS A 63 -4.26 -2.25 5.73
CA HIS A 63 -3.17 -1.97 4.80
C HIS A 63 -3.10 -3.04 3.72
N VAL A 64 -3.08 -2.61 2.47
CA VAL A 64 -2.70 -3.42 1.32
C VAL A 64 -1.38 -2.88 0.79
N PHE A 65 -0.29 -3.61 1.04
CA PHE A 65 1.00 -3.21 0.49
C PHE A 65 0.97 -3.21 -1.05
N ASN A 66 1.44 -2.13 -1.68
CA ASN A 66 1.57 -2.02 -3.12
C ASN A 66 2.61 -0.95 -3.49
N LEU A 67 2.96 -0.88 -4.78
CA LEU A 67 3.67 0.26 -5.35
C LEU A 67 2.73 1.48 -5.43
N GLY A 68 3.33 2.67 -5.42
CA GLY A 68 2.62 3.94 -5.63
C GLY A 68 2.28 4.21 -7.10
N HIS A 69 2.86 3.45 -8.03
CA HIS A 69 2.59 3.50 -9.46
C HIS A 69 2.86 2.12 -10.10
N GLY A 70 2.48 1.95 -11.36
CA GLY A 70 2.80 0.75 -12.13
C GLY A 70 4.31 0.49 -12.21
N ILE A 71 4.68 -0.79 -12.20
CA ILE A 71 6.05 -1.27 -12.38
C ILE A 71 6.62 -0.83 -13.73
N HIS A 72 7.89 -0.43 -13.76
CA HIS A 72 8.58 -0.13 -15.02
C HIS A 72 8.94 -1.42 -15.76
N GLN A 73 8.88 -1.39 -17.09
CA GLN A 73 9.14 -2.54 -17.94
C GLN A 73 10.57 -3.13 -17.80
N ASP A 74 11.53 -2.31 -17.41
CA ASP A 74 12.94 -2.68 -17.29
C ASP A 74 13.30 -3.26 -15.92
N VAL A 75 12.32 -3.36 -15.00
CA VAL A 75 12.55 -3.99 -13.70
C VAL A 75 12.77 -5.49 -13.89
N PRO A 76 13.86 -6.07 -13.35
CA PRO A 76 14.06 -7.51 -13.38
C PRO A 76 12.89 -8.24 -12.68
N PRO A 77 12.25 -9.23 -13.31
CA PRO A 77 11.08 -9.92 -12.73
C PRO A 77 11.34 -10.51 -11.34
N GLU A 78 12.57 -10.94 -11.07
CA GLU A 78 13.00 -11.46 -9.77
C GLU A 78 12.93 -10.41 -8.65
N HIS A 79 13.11 -9.12 -8.98
CA HIS A 79 12.97 -8.02 -8.02
C HIS A 79 11.50 -7.76 -7.67
N ALA A 80 10.60 -7.87 -8.66
CA ALA A 80 9.17 -7.81 -8.41
C ALA A 80 8.70 -8.98 -7.52
N GLY A 81 9.25 -10.18 -7.72
CA GLY A 81 8.95 -11.36 -6.90
C GLY A 81 9.27 -11.18 -5.41
N ARG A 82 10.24 -10.31 -5.06
CA ARG A 82 10.60 -10.02 -3.66
C ARG A 82 9.49 -9.30 -2.90
N LEU A 83 8.59 -8.60 -3.59
CA LEU A 83 7.42 -7.96 -2.98
C LEU A 83 6.39 -8.99 -2.50
N CYS A 84 6.34 -10.18 -3.12
CA CYS A 84 5.40 -11.24 -2.76
C CYS A 84 5.97 -12.25 -1.74
N GLY A 85 7.30 -12.39 -1.70
CA GLY A 85 8.00 -13.45 -0.94
C GLY A 85 8.63 -13.01 0.38
N SER A 86 8.69 -11.71 0.68
CA SER A 86 9.18 -11.19 1.96
C SER A 86 8.06 -11.31 3.00
N GLY A 87 8.08 -12.40 3.76
CA GLY A 87 7.03 -12.79 4.70
C GLY A 87 6.44 -11.64 5.51
N SER A 88 5.23 -11.22 5.15
CA SER A 88 4.33 -10.48 6.03
C SER A 88 3.28 -11.46 6.55
N PRO A 89 3.04 -11.53 7.87
CA PRO A 89 1.87 -12.22 8.38
C PRO A 89 0.64 -11.49 7.85
N SER A 90 -0.31 -12.25 7.31
CA SER A 90 -1.64 -11.78 6.88
C SER A 90 -1.64 -10.63 5.86
N VAL A 91 -1.72 -11.00 4.58
CA VAL A 91 -2.58 -10.26 3.65
C VAL A 91 -3.99 -10.32 4.26
N GLY A 92 -4.30 -9.35 5.12
CA GLY A 92 -5.63 -9.20 5.68
C GLY A 92 -6.56 -8.90 4.53
N THR A 93 -7.40 -9.86 4.14
CA THR A 93 -8.59 -9.56 3.35
C THR A 93 -9.32 -8.46 4.10
N VAL A 94 -9.42 -7.25 3.52
CA VAL A 94 -10.27 -6.21 4.06
C VAL A 94 -11.70 -6.77 3.99
N PRO A 95 -12.34 -7.14 5.12
CA PRO A 95 -13.76 -7.47 5.06
C PRO A 95 -14.48 -6.21 4.57
N PRO A 96 -15.47 -6.32 3.68
CA PRO A 96 -16.19 -5.15 3.20
C PRO A 96 -16.78 -4.42 4.42
N LEU A 97 -16.37 -3.17 4.63
CA LEU A 97 -17.01 -2.29 5.60
C LEU A 97 -18.41 -2.00 5.04
N ARG A 98 -19.38 -2.81 5.46
CA ARG A 98 -20.78 -2.73 5.02
C ARG A 98 -21.38 -1.39 5.46
N ASN A 99 -21.27 -0.40 4.59
CA ASN A 99 -22.22 0.71 4.53
C ASN A 99 -23.18 0.38 3.38
N GLY A 100 -24.49 0.53 3.57
CA GLY A 100 -25.55 -0.06 2.73
C GLY A 100 -25.66 0.41 1.26
N HIS A 101 -24.59 0.86 0.63
CA HIS A 101 -24.54 1.31 -0.77
C HIS A 101 -23.28 0.72 -1.42
N GLY A 102 -23.46 -0.16 -2.42
CA GLY A 102 -22.39 -0.93 -3.07
C GLY A 102 -21.15 -0.10 -3.42
N SER A 103 -20.01 -0.50 -2.88
CA SER A 103 -18.79 0.31 -2.84
C SER A 103 -17.88 0.08 -4.05
N ARG A 104 -17.10 1.11 -4.39
CA ARG A 104 -16.12 1.16 -5.48
C ARG A 104 -14.77 1.55 -4.87
N VAL A 105 -13.69 0.94 -5.36
CA VAL A 105 -12.32 1.35 -5.02
C VAL A 105 -12.06 2.74 -5.63
N ALA A 106 -11.81 3.75 -4.80
CA ALA A 106 -11.35 5.05 -5.27
C ALA A 106 -9.82 5.09 -5.21
N ALA A 107 -9.17 4.50 -6.21
CA ALA A 107 -7.76 4.74 -6.45
C ALA A 107 -7.61 6.17 -6.98
N ARG A 108 -7.10 7.07 -6.16
CA ARG A 108 -6.57 8.35 -6.64
C ARG A 108 -5.22 8.51 -5.99
N ALA A 109 -4.17 8.26 -6.77
CA ALA A 109 -2.81 8.64 -6.44
C ALA A 109 -2.82 10.11 -6.01
N ALA A 110 -2.21 10.42 -4.87
CA ALA A 110 -1.82 11.79 -4.62
C ALA A 110 -0.93 12.23 -5.79
N ALA A 111 -1.19 13.43 -6.28
CA ALA A 111 -0.44 14.07 -7.36
C ALA A 111 0.39 15.20 -6.75
#